data_AF-A0A950K3Y3-F1
#
_entry.id   AF-A0A950K3Y3-F1
#
_cell.length_a   1.000
_cell.length_b   1.000
_cell.length_c   1.000
_cell.angle_alpha   90.00
_cell.angle_beta   90.00
_cell.angle_gamma   90.00
#
_symmetry.space_group_name_H-M   'P 1'
#
loop_
_entity.id
_entity.type
_entity.pdbx_description
1 polymer ?
#
loop_
_entity_poly.entity_id
_entity_poly.type
_entity_poly.pdbx_seq_one_letter_code
_entity_poly.pdbx_strand_id
1 'polypeptide(L)' 'MRILHVHDYYAPGNSRFAFDMDRLLQARGHQVHVLAAVGELGPADGAVVEGVTFHTYPHKPDL' A
#
# COMPACT_ATOMS: atom_id res chain seq x y z
N MET A 1 0.63 11.12 -13.25
CA MET A 1 -0.29 11.65 -12.22
C MET A 1 0.18 11.17 -10.86
N ARG A 2 -0.20 11.86 -9.78
CA ARG A 2 0.08 11.44 -8.41
C ARG A 2 -1.19 10.81 -7.85
N ILE A 3 -1.12 9.58 -7.37
CA ILE A 3 -2.26 8.79 -6.91
C ILE A 3 -1.98 8.36 -5.48
N LEU A 4 -2.96 8.57 -4.59
CA LEU A 4 -2.96 8.01 -3.24
C LEU A 4 -4.11 7.01 -3.16
N HIS A 5 -3.79 5.74 -2.96
CA HIS A 5 -4.78 4.72 -2.64
C HIS A 5 -4.78 4.43 -1.15
N VAL A 6 -5.96 4.47 -0.55
CA VAL A 6 -6.16 4.17 0.86
C VAL A 6 -6.68 2.74 0.95
N HIS A 7 -5.96 1.90 1.67
CA HIS A 7 -6.37 0.55 1.99
C HIS A 7 -6.68 0.49 3.49
N ASP A 8 -7.77 -0.16 3.88
CA ASP A 8 -8.11 -0.33 5.29
C ASP A 8 -7.01 -1.09 6.03
N TYR A 9 -6.51 -2.15 5.41
CA TYR A 9 -5.42 -2.96 5.93
C TYR A 9 -4.62 -3.61 4.80
N TYR A 10 -3.30 -3.55 4.90
CA TYR A 10 -2.37 -4.24 4.01
C TYR A 10 -1.75 -5.45 4.70
N ALA A 11 -2.02 -6.63 4.15
CA ALA A 11 -1.30 -7.86 4.45
C ALA A 11 -0.86 -8.56 3.15
N PRO A 12 0.41 -9.03 3.09
CA PRO A 12 0.86 -9.88 1.99
C PRO A 12 -0.09 -11.07 1.80
N GLY A 13 -0.74 -11.14 0.63
CA GLY A 13 -1.71 -12.18 0.30
C GLY A 13 -3.19 -11.75 0.35
N ASN A 14 -3.60 -10.94 1.35
CA ASN A 14 -5.00 -10.50 1.49
C ASN A 14 -5.31 -9.27 0.62
N SER A 15 -4.33 -8.37 0.46
CA SER A 15 -4.50 -7.09 -0.27
C SER A 15 -4.02 -7.17 -1.72
N ARG A 16 -3.82 -8.40 -2.23
CA ARG A 16 -3.13 -8.66 -3.50
C ARG A 16 -3.82 -8.00 -4.70
N PHE A 17 -5.16 -8.03 -4.74
CA PHE A 17 -5.91 -7.45 -5.86
C PHE A 17 -5.74 -5.93 -5.97
N ALA A 18 -5.88 -5.21 -4.86
CA ALA A 18 -5.73 -3.75 -4.86
C ALA A 18 -4.28 -3.34 -5.14
N PHE A 19 -3.31 -4.10 -4.62
CA PHE A 19 -1.90 -3.87 -4.88
C PHE A 19 -1.49 -4.15 -6.34
N ASP A 20 -2.08 -5.16 -6.99
CA ASP A 20 -1.83 -5.44 -8.42
C ASP A 20 -2.25 -4.25 -9.30
N MET A 21 -3.35 -3.57 -8.95
CA MET A 21 -3.76 -2.33 -9.62
C MET A 21 -2.74 -1.20 -9.39
N ASP A 22 -2.23 -1.03 -8.17
CA ASP A 22 -1.21 -0.03 -7.84
C ASP A 22 0.05 -0.23 -8.71
N ARG A 23 0.50 -1.48 -8.85
CA ARG A 23 1.61 -1.86 -9.73
C ARG A 23 1.33 -1.52 -11.20
N LEU A 24 0.13 -1.82 -11.69
CA LEU A 24 -0.27 -1.54 -13.06
C LEU A 24 -0.34 -0.04 -13.37
N LEU A 25 -0.70 0.79 -12.39
CA LEU A 25 -0.69 2.25 -12.49
C LEU A 25 0.74 2.79 -12.44
N GLN A 26 1.58 2.26 -11.56
CA GLN A 26 3.00 2.57 -11.48
C GLN A 26 3.72 2.28 -12.81
N ALA A 27 3.47 1.11 -13.41
CA ALA A 27 4.03 0.70 -14.69
C ALA A 27 3.60 1.60 -15.87
N ARG A 28 2.48 2.33 -15.73
CA ARG A 28 2.02 3.34 -16.69
C ARG A 28 2.63 4.73 -16.46
N GLY A 29 3.62 4.84 -15.57
CA GLY A 29 4.30 6.10 -15.27
C GLY A 29 3.53 7.01 -14.30
N HIS A 30 2.58 6.45 -13.54
CA HIS A 30 1.98 7.18 -12.42
C HIS A 30 2.85 7.06 -11.17
N GLN A 31 2.84 8.11 -10.34
CA GLN A 31 3.45 8.09 -9.02
C GLN A 31 2.39 7.61 -8.03
N VAL A 32 2.47 6.33 -7.63
CA VAL A 32 1.48 5.70 -6.76
C VAL A 32 2.03 5.60 -5.33
N HIS A 33 1.21 6.07 -4.40
CA HIS A 33 1.43 5.93 -2.97
C HIS A 33 0.26 5.17 -2.35
N VAL A 34 0.54 4.34 -1.36
CA VAL A 34 -0.45 3.61 -0.57
C VAL A 34 -0.45 4.15 0.84
N LEU A 35 -1.62 4.42 1.39
CA LEU A 35 -1.84 4.66 2.82
C LEU A 35 -2.59 3.47 3.40
N ALA A 36 -2.01 2.74 4.34
CA ALA A 36 -2.64 1.55 4.89
C ALA A 36 -2.26 1.26 6.35
N ALA A 37 -3.20 0.68 7.10
CA ALA A 37 -2.83 -0.03 8.32
C ALA A 37 -2.01 -1.27 7.94
N VAL A 38 -0.96 -1.58 8.68
CA VAL A 38 -0.15 -2.79 8.45
C VAL A 38 -0.04 -3.60 9.73
N GLY A 39 -0.10 -4.92 9.60
CA GLY A 39 0.24 -5.86 10.68
C GLY A 39 1.75 -6.08 10.77
N GLU A 40 2.18 -6.97 11.67
CA GLU A 40 3.60 -7.23 11.99
C GLU A 40 4.47 -7.62 10.77
N LEU A 41 3.86 -8.17 9.71
CA LEU A 41 4.54 -8.62 8.49
C LEU A 41 4.33 -7.69 7.29
N GLY A 42 3.72 -6.52 7.48
CA GLY A 42 3.53 -5.54 6.42
C GLY A 42 4.78 -4.67 6.17
N PRO A 43 4.78 -3.89 5.08
CA PRO A 43 5.86 -2.94 4.80
C PRO A 43 5.97 -1.87 5.89
N ALA A 44 7.20 -1.45 6.19
CA ALA A 44 7.44 -0.31 7.06
C ALA A 44 6.95 1.00 6.41
N ASP A 45 6.75 2.02 7.22
CA ASP A 45 6.45 3.37 6.72
C ASP A 45 7.59 3.88 5.82
N GLY A 46 7.23 4.47 4.68
CA GLY A 46 8.16 4.91 3.65
C GLY A 46 8.75 3.80 2.78
N ALA A 47 8.41 2.52 3.01
CA ALA A 47 8.94 1.43 2.20
C ALA A 47 8.46 1.51 0.76
N VAL A 48 9.35 1.16 -0.18
CA VAL A 48 9.02 1.07 -1.61
C VAL A 48 8.95 -0.40 -1.99
N VAL A 49 7.76 -0.88 -2.34
CA VAL A 49 7.50 -2.27 -2.74
C VAL A 49 7.11 -2.26 -4.22
N GLU A 50 7.94 -2.88 -5.06
CA GLU A 50 7.71 -2.97 -6.51
C GLU A 50 7.40 -1.61 -7.17
N GLY A 51 8.07 -0.55 -6.66
CA GLY A 51 7.92 0.83 -7.13
C GLY A 51 6.84 1.63 -6.38
N VAL A 52 5.90 0.99 -5.70
CA VAL A 52 4.83 1.65 -4.95
C VAL A 52 5.34 2.06 -3.57
N THR A 53 5.16 3.33 -3.20
CA THR A 53 5.58 3.83 -1.88
C THR A 53 4.47 3.64 -0.86
N PHE A 54 4.79 3.09 0.31
CA PHE A 54 3.86 2.89 1.40
C PHE A 54 4.00 3.97 2.47
N HIS A 55 2.86 4.42 2.96
CA HIS A 55 2.69 5.22 4.17
C HIS A 55 1.86 4.39 5.13
N THR A 56 2.39 4.08 6.30
CA THR A 56 1.77 3.09 7.16
C THR A 56 1.46 3.62 8.55
N TYR A 57 0.39 3.08 9.13
CA TYR A 57 -0.03 3.40 10.49
C TYR A 57 -0.33 2.10 11.26
N PRO A 58 -0.21 2.12 12.61
CA PRO A 58 -0.51 0.94 13.40
C PRO A 58 -1.95 0.48 13.18
N HIS A 59 -2.13 -0.81 12.90
CA HIS A 59 -3.47 -1.40 12.88
C HIS A 59 -4.06 -1.38 14.29
N LYS A 60 -5.16 -0.64 14.47
CA LYS A 60 -5.94 -0.59 15.72
C LYS A 60 -7.27 -1.29 15.47
N PRO A 61 -7.40 -2.58 15.78
CA PRO A 61 -8.62 -3.34 15.54
C PRO A 61 -9.81 -2.86 16.40
N ASP A 62 -9.55 -2.00 17.39
CA ASP A 62 -10.51 -1.58 18.40
C ASP A 62 -11.04 -0.14 18.19
N LEU A 63 -10.69 0.50 17.06
CA LEU A 63 -11.23 1.81 16.65
C LEU A 63 -12.41 1.64 15.68
#